data_AF-A0A812IX73-F1
#
_entry.id   AF-A0A812IX73-F1
#
_cell.length_a   1.000
_cell.length_b   1.000
_cell.length_c   1.000
_cell.angle_alpha   90.00
_cell.angle_beta   90.00
_cell.angle_gamma   90.00
#
_symmetry.space_group_name_H-M   'P 1'
#
loop_
_entity.id
_entity.type
_entity.pdbx_description
1 polymer ?
#
loop_
_entity_poly.entity_id
_entity_poly.type
_entity_poly.pdbx_seq_one_letter_code
_entity_poly.pdbx_strand_id
1 'polypeptide(L)'
;MTMARTIKLYKVPESCQLSGMREMKKDDVPRVHGLVSNYLKKFQLHPELSPAEVEHWMLPRPGVVYCYVRENEKGEVTDVCSFYNLPSSILGHEKHTILKAAYSYWNVATTVPLQDLMYDALILAKQQDFDVFNALDVMENESFLKDLKFGIGDGYLQYYLYNWKCPKIEPGNMGLVLL
;
A
#
# COMPACT_ATOMS: atom_id res chain seq x y z
N MET A 1 2.19 -12.18 -26.14
CA MET A 1 3.16 -11.24 -25.52
C MET A 1 4.49 -12.00 -25.35
N THR A 2 5.65 -11.46 -25.73
CA THR A 2 6.95 -12.15 -25.54
C THR A 2 7.57 -11.75 -24.21
N MET A 3 8.45 -12.58 -23.62
CA MET A 3 9.10 -12.29 -22.33
C MET A 3 9.77 -10.90 -22.31
N ALA A 4 10.55 -10.56 -23.34
CA ALA A 4 11.21 -9.27 -23.44
C ALA A 4 10.21 -8.09 -23.51
N ARG A 5 9.06 -8.28 -24.18
CA ARG A 5 8.00 -7.27 -24.22
C ARG A 5 7.32 -7.13 -22.86
N THR A 6 7.09 -8.23 -22.15
CA THR A 6 6.52 -8.24 -20.79
C THR A 6 7.43 -7.50 -19.81
N ILE A 7 8.73 -7.81 -19.81
CA ILE A 7 9.72 -7.13 -18.96
C ILE A 7 9.72 -5.62 -19.26
N LYS A 8 9.74 -5.23 -20.54
CA LYS A 8 9.71 -3.82 -20.92
C LYS A 8 8.41 -3.13 -20.48
N LEU A 9 7.28 -3.82 -20.54
CA LEU A 9 5.98 -3.27 -20.18
C LEU A 9 5.84 -2.99 -18.67
N TYR A 10 6.36 -3.89 -17.82
CA TYR A 10 6.28 -3.80 -16.35
C TYR A 10 7.53 -3.20 -15.70
N LYS A 11 8.51 -2.76 -16.49
CA LYS A 11 9.72 -2.12 -15.95
C LYS A 11 9.34 -0.83 -15.23
N VAL A 12 9.81 -0.68 -14.00
CA VAL A 12 9.78 0.55 -13.21
C VAL A 12 11.19 1.20 -13.19
N PRO A 13 11.29 2.52 -12.94
CA PRO A 13 12.56 3.21 -12.73
C PRO A 13 13.35 2.67 -11.53
N GLU A 14 14.64 3.02 -11.46
CA GLU A 14 15.52 2.63 -10.35
C GLU A 14 15.38 3.53 -9.12
N SER A 15 14.85 4.74 -9.27
CA SER A 15 14.67 5.72 -8.21
C SER A 15 13.25 6.29 -8.22
N CYS A 16 12.75 6.70 -7.04
CA CYS A 16 11.49 7.43 -6.90
C CYS A 16 11.44 8.66 -7.81
N GLN A 17 10.24 8.98 -8.29
CA GLN A 17 9.97 10.13 -9.14
C GLN A 17 9.57 11.36 -8.32
N LEU A 18 8.95 11.15 -7.16
CA LEU A 18 8.64 12.21 -6.22
C LEU A 18 9.89 12.58 -5.40
N SER A 19 10.10 13.88 -5.22
CA SER A 19 11.11 14.39 -4.28
C SER A 19 10.64 14.19 -2.83
N GLY A 20 11.61 13.99 -1.93
CA GLY A 20 11.36 13.91 -0.49
C GLY A 20 10.86 12.55 0.02
N MET A 21 10.83 11.52 -0.83
CA MET A 21 10.50 10.15 -0.41
C MET A 21 11.61 9.60 0.50
N ARG A 22 11.23 9.16 1.70
CA ARG A 22 12.13 8.48 2.64
C ARG A 22 11.36 7.50 3.52
N GLU A 23 12.07 6.60 4.17
CA GLU A 23 11.49 5.67 5.15
C GLU A 23 10.92 6.44 6.36
N MET A 24 9.77 5.96 6.87
CA MET A 24 9.11 6.51 8.06
C MET A 24 9.97 6.27 9.31
N LYS A 25 10.10 7.30 10.15
CA LYS A 25 10.80 7.25 11.44
C LYS A 25 9.79 7.36 12.59
N LYS A 26 10.25 7.03 13.79
CA LYS A 26 9.43 7.14 15.02
C LYS A 26 8.91 8.56 15.26
N ASP A 27 9.72 9.57 14.96
CA ASP A 27 9.34 10.98 15.13
C ASP A 27 8.21 11.42 14.18
N ASP A 28 7.99 10.67 13.08
CA ASP A 28 6.91 10.95 12.13
C ASP A 28 5.55 10.42 12.61
N VAL A 29 5.51 9.53 13.60
CA VAL A 29 4.29 8.84 14.06
C VAL A 29 3.14 9.82 14.35
N PRO A 30 3.33 10.94 15.09
CA PRO A 30 2.24 11.87 15.35
C PRO A 30 1.65 12.49 14.06
N ARG A 31 2.52 12.78 13.08
CA ARG A 31 2.10 13.37 11.82
C ARG A 31 1.40 12.35 10.91
N VAL A 32 1.96 11.14 10.81
CA VAL A 32 1.38 10.03 10.05
C VAL A 32 0.02 9.62 10.64
N HIS A 33 -0.08 9.56 11.98
CA HIS A 33 -1.36 9.34 12.67
C HIS A 33 -2.41 10.38 12.27
N GLY A 34 -2.05 11.67 12.31
CA GLY A 34 -2.95 12.73 11.87
C GLY A 34 -3.39 12.58 10.41
N LEU A 35 -2.49 12.19 9.49
CA LEU A 35 -2.83 11.98 8.08
C LEU A 35 -3.77 10.78 7.90
N VAL A 36 -3.40 9.62 8.45
CA VAL A 36 -4.14 8.36 8.30
C VAL A 36 -5.50 8.44 8.98
N SER A 37 -5.58 8.92 10.22
CA SER A 37 -6.86 9.03 10.93
C SER A 37 -7.83 10.00 10.24
N ASN A 38 -7.33 11.12 9.70
CA ASN A 38 -8.20 12.05 8.96
C ASN A 38 -8.63 11.50 7.61
N TYR A 39 -7.75 10.76 6.94
CA TYR A 39 -8.05 10.08 5.69
C TYR A 39 -9.14 9.01 5.87
N LEU A 40 -8.97 8.16 6.88
CA LEU A 40 -9.84 7.01 7.14
C LEU A 40 -11.29 7.39 7.47
N LYS A 41 -11.50 8.56 8.09
CA LYS A 41 -12.84 9.10 8.41
C LYS A 41 -13.72 9.39 7.20
N LYS A 42 -13.18 9.37 5.98
CA LYS A 42 -13.96 9.49 4.74
C LYS A 42 -14.79 8.23 4.45
N PHE A 43 -14.39 7.08 4.99
CA PHE A 43 -14.99 5.78 4.70
C PHE A 43 -16.06 5.40 5.71
N GLN A 44 -16.97 4.50 5.34
CA GLN A 44 -18.09 4.11 6.21
C GLN A 44 -17.68 3.09 7.27
N LEU A 45 -16.75 2.20 6.94
CA LEU A 45 -16.15 1.26 7.88
C LEU A 45 -14.64 1.46 7.90
N HIS A 46 -14.12 1.96 9.01
CA HIS A 46 -12.71 2.24 9.19
C HIS A 46 -12.28 2.01 10.65
N PRO A 47 -11.00 1.71 10.91
CA PRO A 47 -10.48 1.68 12.27
C PRO A 47 -10.21 3.09 12.79
N GLU A 48 -10.57 3.34 14.05
CA GLU A 48 -10.09 4.51 14.80
C GLU A 48 -8.78 4.13 15.47
N LEU A 49 -7.66 4.62 14.93
CA LEU A 49 -6.32 4.28 15.40
C LEU A 49 -5.82 5.34 16.40
N SER A 50 -5.14 4.87 17.44
CA SER A 50 -4.29 5.68 18.32
C SER A 50 -2.88 5.85 17.72
N PRO A 51 -2.09 6.83 18.21
CA PRO A 51 -0.69 6.96 17.78
C PRO A 51 0.15 5.70 18.03
N ALA A 52 -0.12 4.96 19.12
CA ALA A 52 0.56 3.72 19.44
C ALA A 52 0.21 2.60 18.45
N GLU A 53 -1.03 2.54 17.97
CA GLU A 53 -1.45 1.60 16.94
C GLU A 53 -0.87 1.96 15.57
N VAL A 54 -0.77 3.25 15.22
CA VAL A 54 -0.08 3.66 13.99
C VAL A 54 1.40 3.33 14.06
N GLU A 55 2.07 3.57 15.19
CA GLU A 55 3.45 3.12 15.39
C GLU A 55 3.57 1.60 15.23
N HIS A 56 2.65 0.83 15.83
CA HIS A 56 2.65 -0.61 15.67
C HIS A 56 2.48 -1.01 14.21
N TRP A 57 1.40 -0.60 13.56
CA TRP A 57 1.04 -1.13 12.24
C TRP A 57 1.88 -0.57 11.09
N MET A 58 2.45 0.63 11.23
CA MET A 58 3.10 1.31 10.10
C MET A 58 4.59 1.61 10.30
N LEU A 59 5.13 1.60 11.53
CA LEU A 59 6.57 1.83 11.69
C LEU A 59 7.34 0.69 10.97
N PRO A 60 8.28 1.01 10.06
CA PRO A 60 8.96 0.01 9.24
C PRO A 60 9.64 -1.07 10.07
N ARG A 61 9.45 -2.33 9.65
CA ARG A 61 10.09 -3.51 10.22
C ARG A 61 10.59 -4.37 9.06
N PRO A 62 11.91 -4.53 8.90
CA PRO A 62 12.49 -5.30 7.80
C PRO A 62 11.84 -6.68 7.66
N GLY A 63 11.39 -7.00 6.44
CA GLY A 63 10.75 -8.28 6.14
C GLY A 63 9.29 -8.41 6.58
N VAL A 64 8.70 -7.41 7.26
CA VAL A 64 7.31 -7.45 7.74
C VAL A 64 6.49 -6.32 7.14
N VAL A 65 6.81 -5.06 7.45
CA VAL A 65 6.06 -3.89 6.98
C VAL A 65 7.03 -2.80 6.53
N TYR A 66 6.66 -2.14 5.45
CA TYR A 66 7.40 -1.04 4.85
C TYR A 66 6.48 0.17 4.83
N CYS A 67 7.01 1.32 5.22
CA CYS A 67 6.27 2.57 5.22
C CYS A 67 7.22 3.71 4.87
N TYR A 68 6.79 4.50 3.89
CA TYR A 68 7.55 5.61 3.36
C TYR A 68 6.70 6.87 3.46
N VAL A 69 7.35 7.95 3.85
CA VAL A 69 6.76 9.28 3.94
C VAL A 69 7.40 10.18 2.91
N ARG A 70 6.60 11.13 2.43
CA ARG A 70 7.09 12.23 1.61
C ARG A 70 7.19 13.50 2.44
N GLU A 71 8.37 14.09 2.45
CA GLU A 71 8.59 15.42 3.02
C GLU A 71 8.47 16.52 1.97
N ASN A 72 7.88 17.64 2.36
CA ASN A 72 7.96 18.88 1.57
C ASN A 72 9.32 19.57 1.76
N GLU A 73 9.54 20.69 1.05
CA GLU A 73 10.78 21.48 1.15
C GLU A 73 11.06 22.05 2.56
N LYS A 74 10.05 22.08 3.44
CA LYS A 74 10.16 22.54 4.83
C LYS A 74 10.47 21.39 5.81
N GLY A 75 10.57 20.15 5.32
CA GLY A 75 10.79 18.96 6.16
C GLY A 75 9.53 18.44 6.85
N GLU A 76 8.34 18.86 6.42
CA GLU A 76 7.09 18.35 6.98
C GLU A 76 6.57 17.17 6.17
N VAL A 77 6.16 16.10 6.85
CA VAL A 77 5.52 14.94 6.21
C VAL A 77 4.12 15.32 5.69
N THR A 78 3.92 15.15 4.38
CA THR A 78 2.66 15.49 3.69
C THR A 78 1.92 14.26 3.18
N ASP A 79 2.65 13.23 2.77
CA ASP A 79 2.09 12.04 2.14
C ASP A 79 2.74 10.79 2.74
N VAL A 80 2.02 9.67 2.76
CA VAL A 80 2.52 8.39 3.28
C VAL A 80 2.03 7.23 2.43
N CYS A 81 2.89 6.27 2.14
CA CYS A 81 2.51 5.00 1.52
C CYS A 81 3.08 3.82 2.30
N SER A 82 2.33 2.73 2.38
CA SER A 82 2.71 1.55 3.16
C SER A 82 2.28 0.26 2.48
N PHE A 83 3.11 -0.77 2.66
CA PHE A 83 2.83 -2.13 2.23
C PHE A 83 3.51 -3.14 3.16
N TYR A 84 2.94 -4.34 3.26
CA TYR A 84 3.48 -5.42 4.08
C TYR A 84 3.92 -6.61 3.22
N ASN A 85 4.85 -7.39 3.75
CA ASN A 85 5.37 -8.60 3.12
C ASN A 85 4.53 -9.81 3.52
N LEU A 86 3.94 -10.48 2.55
CA LEU A 86 3.26 -11.75 2.75
C LEU A 86 3.76 -12.75 1.70
N PRO A 87 4.86 -13.48 2.00
CA PRO A 87 5.44 -14.42 1.06
C PRO A 87 4.57 -15.68 0.93
N SER A 88 4.47 -16.19 -0.29
CA SER A 88 3.73 -17.42 -0.60
C SER A 88 4.68 -18.53 -1.03
N SER A 89 4.46 -19.75 -0.54
CA SER A 89 5.21 -20.93 -1.00
C SER A 89 4.80 -21.31 -2.42
N ILE A 90 5.78 -21.53 -3.30
CA ILE A 90 5.57 -22.01 -4.67
C ILE A 90 5.65 -23.53 -4.65
N LEU A 91 4.53 -24.19 -4.97
CA LEU A 91 4.42 -25.64 -4.96
C LEU A 91 4.94 -26.24 -6.28
N GLY A 92 5.85 -27.22 -6.18
CA GLY A 92 6.25 -28.06 -7.32
C GLY A 92 7.08 -27.37 -8.41
N HIS A 93 7.78 -26.26 -8.10
CA HIS A 93 8.63 -25.57 -9.06
C HIS A 93 10.13 -25.79 -8.78
N GLU A 94 10.89 -26.23 -9.78
CA GLU A 94 12.29 -26.68 -9.61
C GLU A 94 13.27 -25.59 -9.17
N LYS A 95 13.03 -24.32 -9.57
CA LYS A 95 13.98 -23.20 -9.37
C LYS A 95 13.55 -22.17 -8.34
N HIS A 96 12.26 -22.10 -8.01
CA HIS A 96 11.68 -21.00 -7.23
C HIS A 96 10.74 -21.61 -6.19
N THR A 97 10.96 -21.28 -4.92
CA THR A 97 10.22 -21.89 -3.80
C THR A 97 9.37 -20.89 -3.05
N ILE A 98 9.63 -19.59 -3.20
CA ILE A 98 8.94 -18.51 -2.52
C ILE A 98 8.63 -17.41 -3.55
N LEU A 99 7.40 -16.91 -3.49
CA LEU A 99 6.96 -15.68 -4.15
C LEU A 99 6.92 -14.58 -3.08
N LYS A 100 7.76 -13.55 -3.22
CA LYS A 100 7.78 -12.41 -2.30
C LYS A 100 6.76 -11.38 -2.76
N ALA A 101 5.58 -11.38 -2.14
CA ALA A 101 4.48 -10.48 -2.49
C ALA A 101 4.37 -9.32 -1.49
N ALA A 102 4.32 -8.10 -2.03
CA ALA A 102 3.97 -6.90 -1.28
C ALA A 102 2.45 -6.71 -1.35
N TYR A 103 1.82 -6.39 -0.23
CA TYR A 103 0.40 -6.06 -0.17
C TYR A 103 0.24 -4.62 0.28
N SER A 104 -0.45 -3.82 -0.55
CA SER A 104 -0.79 -2.44 -0.26
C SER A 104 -1.56 -2.34 1.05
N TYR A 105 -1.17 -1.39 1.89
CA TYR A 105 -1.80 -1.11 3.16
C TYR A 105 -2.51 0.26 3.10
N TRP A 106 -2.33 1.14 4.08
CA TRP A 106 -2.84 2.50 4.00
C TRP A 106 -1.90 3.44 3.23
N ASN A 107 -2.47 4.21 2.30
CA ASN A 107 -1.78 5.20 1.51
C ASN A 107 -2.56 6.50 1.54
N VAL A 108 -1.89 7.61 1.86
CA VAL A 108 -2.51 8.93 1.99
C VAL A 108 -1.69 9.93 1.18
N ALA A 109 -2.30 10.44 0.11
CA ALA A 109 -1.75 11.52 -0.69
C ALA A 109 -2.56 12.81 -0.43
N THR A 110 -1.89 13.88 -0.03
CA THR A 110 -2.49 15.20 0.22
C THR A 110 -1.95 16.28 -0.70
N THR A 111 -0.70 16.16 -1.15
CA THR A 111 -0.05 17.20 -1.99
C THR A 111 0.33 16.72 -3.38
N VAL A 112 0.20 15.42 -3.65
CA VAL A 112 0.46 14.79 -4.96
C VAL A 112 -0.74 13.92 -5.35
N PRO A 113 -0.92 13.60 -6.65
CA PRO A 113 -1.88 12.58 -7.05
C PRO A 113 -1.59 11.24 -6.39
N LEU A 114 -2.64 10.53 -5.94
CA LEU A 114 -2.49 9.19 -5.35
C LEU A 114 -1.78 8.21 -6.30
N GLN A 115 -2.04 8.32 -7.60
CA GLN A 115 -1.37 7.54 -8.64
C GLN A 115 0.15 7.70 -8.61
N ASP A 116 0.67 8.92 -8.44
CA ASP A 116 2.11 9.19 -8.43
C ASP A 116 2.76 8.62 -7.16
N LEU A 117 2.09 8.76 -6.01
CA LEU A 117 2.53 8.16 -4.75
C LEU A 117 2.59 6.63 -4.84
N MET A 118 1.57 6.03 -5.45
CA MET A 118 1.52 4.58 -5.64
C MET A 118 2.50 4.09 -6.69
N TYR A 119 2.83 4.89 -7.71
CA TYR A 119 3.88 4.57 -8.65
C TYR A 119 5.25 4.51 -7.96
N ASP A 120 5.53 5.45 -7.07
CA ASP A 120 6.74 5.39 -6.23
C ASP A 120 6.71 4.22 -5.25
N ALA A 121 5.55 3.82 -4.73
CA ALA A 121 5.42 2.61 -3.92
C ALA A 121 5.81 1.34 -4.70
N LEU A 122 5.47 1.24 -5.99
CA LEU A 122 5.90 0.14 -6.87
C LEU A 122 7.43 0.13 -7.07
N ILE A 123 8.04 1.32 -7.23
CA ILE A 123 9.50 1.47 -7.33
C ILE A 123 10.16 1.01 -6.04
N LEU A 124 9.67 1.47 -4.88
CA LEU A 124 10.19 1.12 -3.57
C LEU A 124 10.06 -0.39 -3.28
N ALA A 125 8.91 -0.98 -3.60
CA ALA A 125 8.74 -2.44 -3.51
C ALA A 125 9.73 -3.17 -4.42
N LYS A 126 9.96 -2.67 -5.64
CA LYS A 126 10.95 -3.30 -6.53
C LYS A 126 12.37 -3.20 -6.00
N GLN A 127 12.75 -2.07 -5.38
CA GLN A 127 14.04 -1.89 -4.71
C GLN A 127 14.21 -2.82 -3.51
N GLN A 128 13.11 -3.23 -2.86
CA GLN A 128 13.09 -4.23 -1.80
C GLN A 128 12.96 -5.67 -2.33
N ASP A 129 13.22 -5.90 -3.62
CA ASP A 129 13.19 -7.21 -4.29
C ASP A 129 11.84 -7.94 -4.20
N PHE A 130 10.72 -7.21 -4.16
CA PHE A 130 9.41 -7.83 -4.30
C PHE A 130 9.15 -8.28 -5.75
N ASP A 131 8.48 -9.43 -5.88
CA ASP A 131 8.15 -10.04 -7.17
C ASP A 131 6.84 -9.49 -7.74
N VAL A 132 5.90 -9.14 -6.85
CA VAL A 132 4.56 -8.65 -7.18
C VAL A 132 4.07 -7.67 -6.11
N PHE A 133 3.24 -6.72 -6.53
CA PHE A 133 2.55 -5.78 -5.65
C PHE A 133 1.04 -5.96 -5.79
N ASN A 134 0.40 -6.39 -4.71
CA ASN A 134 -1.03 -6.65 -4.63
C ASN A 134 -1.73 -5.46 -3.97
N ALA A 135 -2.93 -5.14 -4.43
CA ALA A 135 -3.79 -4.13 -3.83
C ALA A 135 -5.25 -4.57 -3.93
N LEU A 136 -6.04 -4.25 -2.91
CA LEU A 136 -7.49 -4.41 -2.92
C LEU A 136 -8.15 -3.21 -3.61
N ASP A 137 -9.37 -3.38 -4.10
CA ASP A 137 -10.24 -2.32 -4.66
C ASP A 137 -10.95 -1.48 -3.58
N VAL A 138 -10.41 -1.46 -2.37
CA VAL A 138 -10.92 -0.68 -1.24
C VAL A 138 -10.42 0.76 -1.26
N MET A 139 -11.04 1.65 -0.47
CA MET A 139 -10.69 3.07 -0.41
C MET A 139 -10.71 3.75 -1.79
N GLU A 140 -9.72 4.57 -2.12
CA GLU A 140 -9.60 5.21 -3.43
C GLU A 140 -8.71 4.41 -4.40
N ASN A 141 -8.40 3.14 -4.09
CA ASN A 141 -7.41 2.39 -4.86
C ASN A 141 -7.78 2.23 -6.34
N GLU A 142 -9.07 2.08 -6.65
CA GLU A 142 -9.57 1.95 -8.02
C GLU A 142 -9.07 3.07 -8.95
N SER A 143 -8.80 4.27 -8.40
CA SER A 143 -8.34 5.42 -9.18
C SER A 143 -6.97 5.22 -9.85
N PHE A 144 -6.13 4.32 -9.34
CA PHE A 144 -4.77 4.10 -9.88
C PHE A 144 -4.57 2.69 -10.46
N LEU A 145 -5.40 1.70 -10.12
CA LEU A 145 -5.16 0.29 -10.48
C LEU A 145 -4.95 0.11 -11.98
N LYS A 146 -5.87 0.62 -12.80
CA LYS A 146 -5.81 0.46 -14.25
C LYS A 146 -4.57 1.13 -14.86
N ASP A 147 -4.31 2.38 -14.46
CA ASP A 147 -3.25 3.20 -15.04
C ASP A 147 -1.85 2.71 -14.63
N LEU A 148 -1.74 2.13 -13.43
CA LEU A 148 -0.53 1.45 -12.94
C LEU A 148 -0.45 -0.03 -13.33
N LYS A 149 -1.29 -0.48 -14.28
CA LYS A 149 -1.26 -1.82 -14.89
C LYS A 149 -1.51 -2.97 -13.90
N PHE A 150 -2.26 -2.73 -12.83
CA PHE A 150 -2.77 -3.79 -11.99
C PHE A 150 -3.73 -4.66 -12.80
N GLY A 151 -3.60 -5.97 -12.65
CA GLY A 151 -4.52 -6.96 -13.19
C GLY A 151 -5.49 -7.42 -12.11
N ILE A 152 -6.73 -7.67 -12.48
CA ILE A 152 -7.73 -8.27 -11.59
C ILE A 152 -7.32 -9.73 -11.34
N GLY A 153 -7.22 -10.11 -10.06
CA GLY A 153 -7.01 -11.50 -9.65
C GLY A 153 -8.28 -12.33 -9.75
N ASP A 154 -8.19 -13.62 -9.43
CA ASP A 154 -9.31 -14.56 -9.39
C ASP A 154 -9.98 -14.66 -8.00
N GLY A 155 -9.31 -14.17 -6.95
CA GLY A 155 -9.79 -14.16 -5.58
C GLY A 155 -10.61 -12.91 -5.23
N TYR A 156 -11.59 -13.10 -4.35
CA TYR A 156 -12.35 -12.02 -3.71
C TYR A 156 -12.14 -12.05 -2.20
N LEU A 157 -11.89 -10.89 -1.61
CA LEU A 157 -11.91 -10.72 -0.16
C LEU A 157 -13.26 -10.16 0.27
N GLN A 158 -13.95 -10.86 1.17
CA GLN A 158 -15.29 -10.49 1.64
C GLN A 158 -15.24 -10.10 3.12
N TYR A 159 -15.88 -8.97 3.46
CA TYR A 159 -15.91 -8.43 4.82
C TYR A 159 -17.21 -8.82 5.53
N TYR A 160 -17.10 -9.35 6.75
CA TYR A 160 -18.24 -9.75 7.57
C TYR A 160 -18.14 -9.10 8.95
N LEU A 161 -19.27 -8.65 9.48
CA LEU A 161 -19.38 -8.13 10.85
C LEU A 161 -20.17 -9.11 11.70
N TYR A 162 -19.62 -9.48 12.85
CA TYR A 162 -20.31 -10.34 13.82
C TYR A 162 -21.21 -9.50 14.72
N ASN A 163 -22.47 -9.94 14.89
CA ASN A 163 -23.46 -9.29 15.76
C ASN A 163 -23.68 -7.78 15.46
N TRP A 164 -23.55 -7.40 14.18
CA TRP A 164 -23.77 -6.02 13.74
C TRP A 164 -24.58 -5.99 12.44
N LYS A 165 -25.65 -5.19 12.41
CA LYS A 165 -26.48 -5.01 11.22
C LYS A 165 -26.12 -3.69 10.55
N CYS A 166 -25.82 -3.73 9.25
CA CYS A 166 -25.49 -2.54 8.45
C CYS A 166 -26.06 -2.65 7.02
N PRO A 167 -26.19 -1.53 6.29
CA PRO A 167 -26.41 -1.59 4.84
C PRO A 167 -25.19 -2.20 4.13
N LYS A 168 -25.34 -2.50 2.83
CA LYS A 168 -24.21 -2.87 1.98
C LYS A 168 -23.23 -1.69 1.90
N ILE A 169 -21.95 -1.97 2.12
CA ILE A 169 -20.86 -1.01 1.97
C ILE A 169 -20.11 -1.39 0.68
N GLU A 170 -20.02 -0.46 -0.27
CA GLU A 170 -19.22 -0.66 -1.49
C GLU A 170 -17.72 -0.65 -1.15
N PRO A 171 -16.86 -1.35 -1.92
CA PRO A 171 -15.41 -1.45 -1.64
C PRO A 171 -14.74 -0.08 -1.42
N GLY A 172 -15.08 0.93 -2.23
CA GLY A 172 -14.54 2.28 -2.06
C GLY A 172 -14.92 3.00 -0.77
N ASN A 173 -15.89 2.48 -0.01
CA ASN A 173 -16.27 2.95 1.33
C ASN A 173 -15.69 2.08 2.46
N MET A 174 -14.78 1.16 2.15
CA MET A 174 -14.06 0.31 3.11
C MET A 174 -12.68 0.92 3.40
N GLY A 175 -12.47 1.42 4.62
CA GLY A 175 -11.19 1.95 5.10
C GLY A 175 -10.35 0.95 5.90
N LEU A 176 -10.84 -0.29 6.01
CA LEU A 176 -10.16 -1.37 6.75
C LEU A 176 -9.39 -2.26 5.77
N VAL A 177 -8.11 -2.52 6.07
CA VAL A 177 -7.31 -3.55 5.41
C VAL A 177 -7.04 -4.65 6.44
N LEU A 178 -7.47 -5.87 6.11
CA LEU A 178 -7.21 -7.07 6.92
C LEU A 178 -5.87 -7.69 6.51
N LEU A 179 -5.14 -8.19 7.51
CA LEU A 179 -3.90 -8.98 7.35
C LEU A 179 -4.22 -10.47 7.32
#